data_AF-A0A6G9H1H0-F1
#
_entry.id   AF-A0A6G9H1H0-F1
#
_cell.length_a   1.000
_cell.length_b   1.000
_cell.length_c   1.000
_cell.angle_alpha   90.00
_cell.angle_beta   90.00
_cell.angle_gamma   90.00
#
_symmetry.space_group_name_H-M   'P 1'
#
loop_
_entity.id
_entity.type
_entity.pdbx_description
1 polymer ?
#
loop_
_entity_poly.entity_id
_entity_poly.type
_entity_poly.pdbx_seq_one_letter_code
_entity_poly.pdbx_strand_id
1 'polypeptide(L)'
;MIEQAYVQAGDTTTPTIKDIRERIAKAVDATTGTALDRLKCWLQMPADSTFAKMLDSDCQVRARRVGALLSPGEGGLYEPSDLAVAIGGVAAKWAAIDKAVKAERAVYVNGSTGHVGGAKSKFNNERNVGFHVIVFLAVGQESDGRGYYLGFDPDVSATTESQAAWKKVVTGETETKPQDFTAAGSLDAVKAMILGGAESGFGPLVRKYYVDTTKAFPKITRV
;
A
#
# COMPACT_ATOMS: atom_id res chain seq x y z
N MET A 1 7.60 -2.50 14.90
CA MET A 1 7.36 -2.43 13.45
C MET A 1 6.86 -3.79 12.98
N ILE A 2 5.89 -3.83 12.08
CA ILE A 2 5.49 -5.06 11.39
C ILE A 2 6.64 -5.45 10.45
N GLU A 3 7.02 -6.72 10.47
CA GLU A 3 8.00 -7.26 9.54
C GLU A 3 7.46 -7.19 8.12
N GLN A 4 8.29 -6.71 7.19
CA GLN A 4 7.97 -6.52 5.79
C GLN A 4 9.02 -7.19 4.91
N ALA A 5 8.59 -7.81 3.82
CA ALA A 5 9.48 -8.40 2.82
C ALA A 5 8.89 -8.27 1.41
N TYR A 6 9.72 -8.47 0.38
CA TYR A 6 9.26 -8.52 -1.00
C TYR A 6 8.69 -9.88 -1.36
N VAL A 7 7.73 -9.89 -2.28
CA VAL A 7 7.26 -11.10 -2.95
C VAL A 7 8.41 -11.72 -3.73
N GLN A 8 8.64 -13.00 -3.50
CA GLN A 8 9.67 -13.85 -4.08
C GLN A 8 9.05 -14.88 -5.03
N ALA A 9 9.88 -15.50 -5.86
CA ALA A 9 9.45 -16.66 -6.63
C ALA A 9 9.04 -17.82 -5.70
N GLY A 10 7.92 -18.47 -6.00
CA GLY A 10 7.37 -19.58 -5.21
C GLY A 10 6.38 -19.17 -4.12
N ASP A 11 6.24 -17.87 -3.85
CA ASP A 11 5.14 -17.37 -3.02
C ASP A 11 3.78 -17.61 -3.67
N THR A 12 2.78 -17.89 -2.85
CA THR A 12 1.40 -18.09 -3.31
C THR A 12 0.45 -17.12 -2.61
N THR A 13 -0.58 -16.68 -3.32
CA THR A 13 -1.63 -15.82 -2.77
C THR A 13 -3.00 -16.29 -3.23
N THR A 14 -4.02 -15.93 -2.45
CA THR A 14 -5.43 -16.05 -2.83
C THR A 14 -6.08 -14.66 -2.72
N PRO A 15 -6.52 -14.04 -3.84
CA PRO A 15 -6.41 -14.48 -5.25
C PRO A 15 -4.95 -14.53 -5.75
N THR A 16 -4.69 -15.09 -6.95
CA THR A 16 -3.30 -15.32 -7.41
C THR A 16 -2.55 -14.01 -7.68
N ILE A 17 -1.22 -14.04 -7.63
CA ILE A 17 -0.37 -12.87 -7.96
C ILE A 17 -0.74 -12.29 -9.33
N LYS A 18 -0.97 -13.17 -10.32
CA LYS A 18 -1.37 -12.76 -11.67
C LYS A 18 -2.70 -11.98 -11.66
N ASP A 19 -3.73 -12.51 -11.01
CA ASP A 19 -5.05 -11.87 -10.95
C ASP A 19 -4.99 -10.50 -10.26
N ILE A 20 -4.19 -10.40 -9.20
CA ILE A 20 -3.97 -9.14 -8.47
C ILE A 20 -3.24 -8.13 -9.36
N ARG A 21 -2.19 -8.54 -10.07
CA ARG A 21 -1.45 -7.68 -11.01
C ARG A 21 -2.36 -7.17 -12.12
N GLU A 22 -3.15 -8.03 -12.75
CA GLU A 22 -4.10 -7.66 -13.81
C GLU A 22 -5.14 -6.66 -13.31
N ARG A 23 -5.68 -6.88 -12.11
CA ARG A 23 -6.62 -5.96 -11.46
C ARG A 23 -6.01 -4.59 -11.24
N ILE A 24 -4.80 -4.54 -10.67
CA ILE A 24 -4.08 -3.28 -10.43
C ILE A 24 -3.81 -2.58 -11.76
N ALA A 25 -3.28 -3.28 -12.77
CA ALA A 25 -2.99 -2.71 -14.08
C ALA A 25 -4.23 -2.06 -14.70
N LYS A 26 -5.36 -2.79 -14.72
CA LYS A 26 -6.64 -2.29 -15.22
C LYS A 26 -7.14 -1.07 -14.45
N ALA A 27 -7.03 -1.08 -13.12
CA ALA A 27 -7.45 0.04 -12.28
C ALA A 27 -6.58 1.29 -12.49
N VAL A 28 -5.26 1.11 -12.65
CA VAL A 28 -4.33 2.20 -12.97
C VAL A 28 -4.69 2.80 -14.33
N ASP A 29 -4.89 1.97 -15.36
CA ASP A 29 -5.26 2.42 -16.71
C ASP A 29 -6.59 3.17 -16.76
N ALA A 30 -7.54 2.82 -15.89
CA ALA A 30 -8.81 3.51 -15.77
C ALA A 30 -8.72 4.87 -15.06
N THR A 31 -7.54 5.26 -14.53
CA THR A 31 -7.39 6.51 -13.77
C THR A 31 -7.36 7.73 -14.70
N THR A 32 -8.29 8.64 -14.49
CA THR A 32 -8.45 9.89 -15.26
C THR A 32 -7.93 11.11 -14.50
N GLY A 33 -7.87 12.27 -15.17
CA GLY A 33 -7.44 13.55 -14.59
C GLY A 33 -6.10 14.05 -15.13
N THR A 34 -5.51 15.04 -14.46
CA THR A 34 -4.15 15.52 -14.75
C THR A 34 -3.10 14.46 -14.39
N ALA A 35 -1.84 14.67 -14.79
CA ALA A 35 -0.76 13.78 -14.36
C ALA A 35 -0.62 13.75 -12.83
N LEU A 36 -0.76 14.90 -12.17
CA LEU A 36 -0.73 14.99 -10.71
C LEU A 36 -1.90 14.26 -10.05
N ASP A 37 -3.12 14.36 -10.61
CA ASP A 37 -4.29 13.64 -10.06
C ASP A 37 -4.10 12.12 -10.12
N ARG A 38 -3.54 11.62 -11.23
CA ARG A 38 -3.22 10.20 -11.40
C ARG A 38 -2.17 9.76 -10.39
N LEU A 39 -1.09 10.52 -10.24
CA LEU A 39 -0.04 10.20 -9.27
C LEU A 39 -0.59 10.23 -7.84
N LYS A 40 -1.29 11.29 -7.42
CA LYS A 40 -1.87 11.41 -6.07
C LYS A 40 -2.95 10.36 -5.78
N CYS A 41 -3.64 9.86 -6.80
CA CYS A 41 -4.59 8.77 -6.66
C CYS A 41 -3.92 7.50 -6.09
N TRP A 42 -2.69 7.23 -6.50
CA TRP A 42 -2.00 5.97 -6.18
C TRP A 42 -0.85 6.14 -5.21
N LEU A 43 -0.06 7.20 -5.37
CA LEU A 43 1.22 7.38 -4.71
C LEU A 43 1.16 8.50 -3.67
N GLN A 44 1.89 8.27 -2.59
CA GLN A 44 2.19 9.25 -1.57
C GLN A 44 3.64 9.69 -1.80
N MET A 45 3.80 10.85 -2.44
CA MET A 45 5.06 11.32 -3.02
C MET A 45 5.74 12.38 -2.16
N PRO A 46 7.08 12.47 -2.18
CA PRO A 46 7.79 13.57 -1.58
C PRO A 46 7.52 14.88 -2.33
N ALA A 47 7.72 16.01 -1.66
CA ALA A 47 7.70 17.34 -2.26
C ALA A 47 9.12 17.81 -2.66
N ASP A 48 10.16 17.08 -2.25
CA ASP A 48 11.56 17.40 -2.56
C ASP A 48 12.40 16.13 -2.81
N SER A 49 13.54 16.28 -3.49
CA SER A 49 14.45 15.18 -3.86
C SER A 49 15.24 14.57 -2.69
N THR A 50 15.24 15.25 -1.55
CA THR A 50 15.81 14.73 -0.29
C THR A 50 14.79 13.88 0.48
N PHE A 51 13.55 13.83 -0.01
CA PHE A 51 12.41 13.22 0.65
C PHE A 51 12.23 13.82 2.05
N ALA A 52 12.41 15.13 2.22
CA ALA A 52 12.27 15.79 3.52
C ALA A 52 10.83 16.24 3.80
N LYS A 53 10.02 16.43 2.76
CA LYS A 53 8.61 16.81 2.85
C LYS A 53 7.74 15.91 1.98
N MET A 54 6.45 15.79 2.32
CA MET A 54 5.45 15.05 1.54
C MET A 54 4.50 16.03 0.84
N LEU A 55 4.17 15.72 -0.42
CA LEU A 55 3.25 16.53 -1.23
C LEU A 55 1.77 16.31 -0.87
N ASP A 56 1.47 15.18 -0.23
CA ASP A 56 0.11 14.75 0.07
C ASP A 56 0.08 14.03 1.43
N SER A 57 -0.73 14.54 2.36
CA SER A 57 -0.92 14.00 3.70
C SER A 57 -2.19 13.15 3.85
N ASP A 58 -3.07 13.09 2.83
CA ASP A 58 -4.39 12.47 2.91
C ASP A 58 -4.36 10.96 2.64
N CYS A 59 -3.50 10.25 3.38
CA CYS A 59 -3.29 8.81 3.31
C CYS A 59 -4.59 7.99 3.42
N GLN A 60 -5.57 8.42 4.23
CA GLN A 60 -6.86 7.73 4.35
C GLN A 60 -7.73 7.87 3.10
N VAL A 61 -7.83 9.08 2.53
CA VAL A 61 -8.66 9.32 1.34
C VAL A 61 -8.12 8.51 0.17
N ARG A 62 -6.80 8.50 -0.01
CA ARG A 62 -6.12 7.67 -1.01
C ARG A 62 -6.33 6.18 -0.78
N ALA A 63 -6.12 5.69 0.44
CA ALA A 63 -6.32 4.28 0.76
C ALA A 63 -7.77 3.82 0.51
N ARG A 64 -8.76 4.67 0.83
CA ARG A 64 -10.17 4.40 0.51
C ARG A 64 -10.40 4.32 -0.99
N ARG A 65 -9.89 5.30 -1.74
CA ARG A 65 -10.02 5.33 -3.21
C ARG A 65 -9.37 4.11 -3.86
N VAL A 66 -8.13 3.81 -3.53
CA VAL A 66 -7.39 2.67 -4.08
C VAL A 66 -8.03 1.34 -3.64
N GLY A 67 -8.37 1.20 -2.35
CA GLY A 67 -9.03 0.00 -1.85
C GLY A 67 -10.37 -0.26 -2.52
N ALA A 68 -11.15 0.77 -2.83
CA ALA A 68 -12.38 0.64 -3.61
C ALA A 68 -12.09 0.19 -5.05
N LEU A 69 -11.10 0.78 -5.73
CA LEU A 69 -10.70 0.37 -7.08
C LEU A 69 -10.20 -1.08 -7.17
N LEU A 70 -9.65 -1.60 -6.07
CA LEU A 70 -9.07 -2.95 -6.01
C LEU A 70 -9.98 -4.00 -5.37
N SER A 71 -11.24 -3.65 -5.07
CA SER A 71 -12.26 -4.56 -4.54
C SER A 71 -13.30 -4.90 -5.62
N PRO A 72 -13.10 -5.94 -6.45
CA PRO A 72 -14.00 -6.29 -7.55
C PRO A 72 -15.28 -7.00 -7.10
N GLY A 73 -15.31 -7.54 -5.88
CA GLY A 73 -16.43 -8.31 -5.35
C GLY A 73 -17.58 -7.46 -4.81
N GLU A 74 -18.74 -8.09 -4.65
CA GLU A 74 -19.88 -7.50 -3.95
C GLU A 74 -19.49 -7.16 -2.49
N GLY A 75 -19.84 -5.95 -2.04
CA GLY A 75 -19.49 -5.45 -0.70
C GLY A 75 -18.28 -4.50 -0.66
N GLY A 76 -17.56 -4.32 -1.78
CA GLY A 76 -16.55 -3.26 -1.94
C GLY A 76 -15.43 -3.27 -0.89
N LEU A 77 -14.80 -2.11 -0.70
CA LEU A 77 -13.77 -1.87 0.31
C LEU A 77 -14.25 -2.26 1.71
N TYR A 78 -13.37 -2.87 2.50
CA TYR A 78 -13.59 -3.11 3.92
C TYR A 78 -12.83 -2.06 4.74
N GLU A 79 -13.56 -1.29 5.53
CA GLU A 79 -13.07 -0.12 6.25
C GLU A 79 -12.93 -0.42 7.77
N PRO A 80 -12.08 0.32 8.51
CA PRO A 80 -11.98 0.19 9.96
C PRO A 80 -13.32 0.35 10.72
N SER A 81 -14.27 1.10 10.16
CA SER A 81 -15.63 1.21 10.71
C SER A 81 -16.39 -0.11 10.70
N ASP A 82 -16.11 -1.01 9.76
CA ASP A 82 -16.72 -2.34 9.69
C ASP A 82 -16.26 -3.24 10.86
N LEU A 83 -15.14 -2.88 11.51
CA LEU A 83 -14.62 -3.53 12.70
C LEU A 83 -15.09 -2.86 14.01
N ALA A 84 -15.75 -1.70 13.93
CA ALA A 84 -16.20 -0.97 15.11
C ALA A 84 -17.28 -1.73 15.89
N VAL A 85 -17.98 -2.67 15.23
CA VAL A 85 -19.08 -3.46 15.79
C VAL A 85 -18.63 -4.86 16.24
N ALA A 86 -17.36 -5.24 16.04
CA ALA A 86 -16.90 -6.60 16.34
C ALA A 86 -16.90 -6.91 17.85
N ILE A 87 -17.97 -7.55 18.32
CA ILE A 87 -18.12 -8.15 19.65
C ILE A 87 -17.21 -9.39 19.69
N GLY A 88 -15.92 -9.24 20.02
CA GLY A 88 -15.02 -10.41 20.08
C GLY A 88 -13.53 -10.15 20.27
N GLY A 89 -13.12 -8.91 20.58
CA GLY A 89 -11.72 -8.60 20.86
C GLY A 89 -10.80 -8.66 19.63
N VAL A 90 -9.50 -8.85 19.85
CA VAL A 90 -8.46 -8.80 18.80
C VAL A 90 -8.61 -9.92 17.77
N ALA A 91 -8.82 -11.16 18.22
CA ALA A 91 -8.92 -12.31 17.34
C ALA A 91 -10.10 -12.21 16.36
N ALA A 92 -11.27 -11.76 16.83
CA ALA A 92 -12.44 -11.58 15.97
C ALA A 92 -12.23 -10.51 14.89
N LYS A 93 -11.52 -9.43 15.21
CA LYS A 93 -11.17 -8.39 14.23
C LYS A 93 -10.26 -8.92 13.13
N TRP A 94 -9.24 -9.70 13.51
CA TRP A 94 -8.35 -10.33 12.53
C TRP A 94 -9.05 -11.37 11.67
N ALA A 95 -9.94 -12.18 12.26
CA ALA A 95 -10.76 -13.12 11.50
C ALA A 95 -11.67 -12.40 10.49
N ALA A 96 -12.21 -11.23 10.84
CA ALA A 96 -13.01 -10.42 9.92
C ALA A 96 -12.18 -9.81 8.78
N ILE A 97 -10.97 -9.31 9.08
CA ILE A 97 -10.01 -8.84 8.07
C ILE A 97 -9.65 -9.99 7.12
N ASP A 98 -9.26 -11.14 7.65
CA ASP A 98 -8.91 -12.33 6.86
C ASP A 98 -10.05 -12.76 5.95
N LYS A 99 -11.28 -12.81 6.48
CA LYS A 99 -12.48 -13.12 5.69
C LYS A 99 -12.71 -12.11 4.58
N ALA A 100 -12.55 -10.81 4.83
CA ALA A 100 -12.74 -9.77 3.83
C ALA A 100 -11.69 -9.88 2.70
N VAL A 101 -10.41 -10.01 3.06
CA VAL A 101 -9.31 -10.13 2.10
C VAL A 101 -9.46 -11.38 1.23
N LYS A 102 -9.83 -12.52 1.83
CA LYS A 102 -10.11 -13.78 1.09
C LYS A 102 -11.33 -13.68 0.17
N ALA A 103 -12.28 -12.81 0.48
CA ALA A 103 -13.40 -12.46 -0.39
C ALA A 103 -13.05 -11.38 -1.43
N GLU A 104 -11.77 -11.13 -1.65
CA GLU A 104 -11.24 -10.15 -2.59
C GLU A 104 -11.66 -8.71 -2.30
N ARG A 105 -12.02 -8.42 -1.05
CA ARG A 105 -12.30 -7.07 -0.56
C ARG A 105 -11.02 -6.51 0.05
N ALA A 106 -10.48 -5.49 -0.59
CA ALA A 106 -9.32 -4.80 -0.06
C ALA A 106 -9.66 -4.24 1.33
N VAL A 107 -8.72 -4.34 2.26
CA VAL A 107 -8.87 -3.83 3.63
C VAL A 107 -7.85 -2.72 3.83
N TYR A 108 -8.29 -1.50 4.10
CA TYR A 108 -7.33 -0.47 4.52
C TYR A 108 -7.17 -0.46 6.05
N VAL A 109 -5.91 -0.41 6.49
CA VAL A 109 -5.52 -0.52 7.90
C VAL A 109 -4.76 0.73 8.30
N ASN A 110 -5.21 1.36 9.39
CA ASN A 110 -4.55 2.50 10.01
C ASN A 110 -3.75 2.01 11.22
N GLY A 111 -2.47 2.39 11.31
CA GLY A 111 -1.64 2.13 12.49
C GLY A 111 -0.69 3.29 12.76
N SER A 112 0.00 3.26 13.91
CA SER A 112 1.08 4.22 14.16
C SER A 112 2.18 4.07 13.12
N THR A 113 2.82 5.18 12.75
CA THR A 113 3.82 5.21 11.65
C THR A 113 4.97 4.25 11.91
N GLY A 114 5.54 4.24 13.12
CA GLY A 114 6.57 3.28 13.53
C GLY A 114 6.14 1.81 13.63
N HIS A 115 4.85 1.51 13.47
CA HIS A 115 4.33 0.15 13.44
C HIS A 115 4.02 -0.34 12.01
N VAL A 116 3.25 0.42 11.23
CA VAL A 116 2.81 0.04 9.87
C VAL A 116 3.68 0.60 8.75
N GLY A 117 4.33 1.73 8.96
CA GLY A 117 5.18 2.39 7.96
C GLY A 117 6.43 1.57 7.66
N GLY A 118 6.98 1.77 6.46
CA GLY A 118 8.29 1.22 6.13
C GLY A 118 9.41 1.88 6.96
N ALA A 119 10.54 1.20 7.09
CA ALA A 119 11.66 1.63 7.95
C ALA A 119 12.27 3.00 7.57
N LYS A 120 12.08 3.45 6.33
CA LYS A 120 12.55 4.75 5.82
C LYS A 120 11.42 5.75 5.60
N SER A 121 10.18 5.37 5.93
CA SER A 121 9.00 6.20 5.75
C SER A 121 9.19 7.56 6.38
N LYS A 122 8.85 8.62 5.64
CA LYS A 122 8.91 10.00 6.12
C LYS A 122 7.77 10.38 7.05
N PHE A 123 6.79 9.48 7.21
CA PHE A 123 5.78 9.58 8.27
C PHE A 123 6.33 9.10 9.62
N ASN A 124 7.46 8.38 9.63
CA ASN A 124 8.18 8.10 10.87
C ASN A 124 8.90 9.39 11.28
N ASN A 125 8.40 10.07 12.29
CA ASN A 125 9.17 11.09 13.01
C ASN A 125 9.89 10.45 14.21
N GLU A 126 10.83 11.19 14.81
CA GLU A 126 11.62 10.74 15.97
C GLU A 126 10.77 10.28 17.15
N ARG A 127 9.50 10.72 17.22
CA ARG A 127 8.56 10.37 18.29
C ARG A 127 7.61 9.22 17.90
N ASN A 128 7.67 8.71 16.67
CA ASN A 128 6.69 7.79 16.08
C ASN A 128 5.24 8.26 16.25
N VAL A 129 5.05 9.57 16.20
CA VAL A 129 3.75 10.23 16.36
C VAL A 129 3.10 10.38 14.98
N GLY A 130 1.79 10.16 14.90
CA GLY A 130 1.04 10.14 13.65
C GLY A 130 0.51 8.74 13.32
N PHE A 131 -0.04 8.61 12.12
CA PHE A 131 -0.49 7.32 11.59
C PHE A 131 -0.11 7.17 10.13
N HIS A 132 -0.05 5.92 9.68
CA HIS A 132 0.12 5.57 8.29
C HIS A 132 -0.97 4.57 7.90
N VAL A 133 -1.22 4.46 6.59
CA VAL A 133 -2.28 3.64 6.04
C VAL A 133 -1.72 2.74 4.95
N ILE A 134 -2.01 1.46 5.09
CA ILE A 134 -1.71 0.44 4.07
C ILE A 134 -3.00 -0.24 3.65
N VAL A 135 -3.01 -0.86 2.47
CA VAL A 135 -4.16 -1.58 1.93
C VAL A 135 -3.79 -3.05 1.76
N PHE A 136 -4.38 -3.96 2.53
CA PHE A 136 -4.26 -5.40 2.28
C PHE A 136 -5.12 -5.80 1.09
N LEU A 137 -4.52 -6.58 0.20
CA LEU A 137 -5.09 -6.99 -1.09
C LEU A 137 -5.39 -8.49 -1.15
N ALA A 138 -4.54 -9.30 -0.53
CA ALA A 138 -4.65 -10.75 -0.54
C ALA A 138 -4.01 -11.36 0.71
N VAL A 139 -4.34 -12.61 0.98
CA VAL A 139 -3.58 -13.46 1.90
C VAL A 139 -2.63 -14.32 1.08
N GLY A 140 -1.46 -14.59 1.62
CA GLY A 140 -0.47 -15.44 0.97
C GLY A 140 0.28 -16.33 1.95
N GLN A 141 1.03 -17.25 1.37
CA GLN A 141 1.81 -18.23 2.09
C GLN A 141 3.14 -18.45 1.36
N GLU A 142 4.22 -18.44 2.12
CA GLU A 142 5.56 -18.80 1.66
C GLU A 142 5.70 -20.32 1.52
N SER A 143 6.74 -20.78 0.82
CA SER A 143 6.98 -22.21 0.60
C SER A 143 7.17 -23.04 1.89
N ASP A 144 7.60 -22.41 2.99
CA ASP A 144 7.75 -23.04 4.31
C ASP A 144 6.46 -23.04 5.14
N GLY A 145 5.38 -22.49 4.58
CA GLY A 145 4.07 -22.41 5.21
C GLY A 145 3.81 -21.12 5.99
N ARG A 146 4.77 -20.18 6.08
CA ARG A 146 4.57 -18.91 6.79
C ARG A 146 3.54 -18.03 6.06
N GLY A 147 2.46 -17.70 6.76
CA GLY A 147 1.40 -16.83 6.24
C GLY A 147 1.78 -15.35 6.27
N TYR A 148 1.30 -14.59 5.29
CA TYR A 148 1.45 -13.14 5.22
C TYR A 148 0.21 -12.49 4.60
N TYR A 149 0.05 -11.18 4.82
CA TYR A 149 -0.85 -10.34 4.02
C TYR A 149 -0.05 -9.68 2.90
N LEU A 150 -0.56 -9.73 1.67
CA LEU A 150 -0.04 -8.92 0.58
C LEU A 150 -0.62 -7.51 0.72
N GLY A 151 0.23 -6.52 0.99
CA GLY A 151 -0.18 -5.15 1.24
C GLY A 151 0.39 -4.17 0.23
N PHE A 152 -0.41 -3.20 -0.16
CA PHE A 152 0.00 -2.01 -0.90
C PHE A 152 0.24 -0.85 0.07
N ASP A 153 1.44 -0.29 0.02
CA ASP A 153 1.83 0.92 0.72
C ASP A 153 2.15 2.02 -0.30
N PRO A 154 1.34 3.09 -0.38
CA PRO A 154 1.54 4.15 -1.36
C PRO A 154 2.78 5.02 -1.10
N ASP A 155 3.42 4.91 0.06
CA ASP A 155 4.58 5.72 0.43
C ASP A 155 5.83 5.36 -0.37
N VAL A 156 6.16 6.20 -1.36
CA VAL A 156 7.37 6.03 -2.17
C VAL A 156 8.66 6.20 -1.36
N SER A 157 8.57 6.77 -0.16
CA SER A 157 9.69 6.93 0.77
C SER A 157 9.87 5.76 1.74
N ALA A 158 8.92 4.80 1.80
CA ALA A 158 8.83 3.78 2.84
C ALA A 158 10.10 2.95 3.03
N THR A 159 10.84 2.68 1.95
CA THR A 159 12.02 1.82 1.92
C THR A 159 13.12 2.43 1.06
N THR A 160 14.35 1.95 1.17
CA THR A 160 15.45 2.40 0.29
C THR A 160 15.16 2.03 -1.16
N GLU A 161 14.54 0.88 -1.38
CA GLU A 161 14.18 0.34 -2.68
C GLU A 161 13.04 1.12 -3.33
N SER A 162 12.02 1.52 -2.56
CA SER A 162 10.94 2.38 -3.07
C SER A 162 11.48 3.75 -3.47
N GLN A 163 12.39 4.32 -2.67
CA GLN A 163 13.06 5.58 -3.03
C GLN A 163 13.88 5.40 -4.31
N ALA A 164 14.69 4.35 -4.40
CA ALA A 164 15.53 4.08 -5.57
C ALA A 164 14.70 3.83 -6.84
N ALA A 165 13.56 3.13 -6.74
CA ALA A 165 12.65 2.91 -7.85
C ALA A 165 11.97 4.20 -8.29
N TRP A 166 11.54 5.04 -7.34
CA TRP A 166 10.97 6.36 -7.65
C TRP A 166 11.97 7.16 -8.48
N LYS A 167 13.21 7.28 -8.00
CA LYS A 167 14.31 7.98 -8.69
C LYS A 167 14.65 7.48 -10.10
N LYS A 168 14.21 6.28 -10.48
CA LYS A 168 14.40 5.75 -11.86
C LYS A 168 13.28 6.19 -12.81
N VAL A 169 12.09 6.48 -12.28
CA VAL A 169 10.92 6.89 -13.06
C VAL A 169 10.71 8.40 -13.06
N VAL A 170 11.42 9.12 -12.19
CA VAL A 170 11.61 10.57 -12.26
C VAL A 170 13.03 10.89 -12.73
N THR A 171 13.21 11.93 -13.53
CA THR A 171 14.54 12.41 -13.95
C THR A 171 14.71 13.88 -13.60
N GLY A 172 15.83 14.28 -13.00
CA GLY A 172 16.09 15.70 -12.70
C GLY A 172 15.10 16.31 -11.70
N GLU A 173 14.78 17.61 -11.86
CA GLU A 173 13.90 18.36 -10.95
C GLU A 173 12.49 17.77 -10.77
N THR A 174 12.08 16.83 -11.64
CA THR A 174 10.75 16.22 -11.66
C THR A 174 10.40 15.46 -10.38
N GLU A 175 11.36 15.02 -9.55
CA GLU A 175 11.05 14.47 -8.21
C GLU A 175 10.24 15.45 -7.35
N THR A 176 10.37 16.75 -7.65
CA THR A 176 9.74 17.88 -6.96
C THR A 176 8.63 18.55 -7.78
N LYS A 177 8.46 18.11 -9.04
CA LYS A 177 7.49 18.66 -10.00
C LYS A 177 6.65 17.54 -10.65
N PRO A 178 5.89 16.76 -9.86
CA PRO A 178 5.08 15.66 -10.41
C PRO A 178 4.00 16.12 -11.41
N GLN A 179 3.67 17.41 -11.45
CA GLN A 179 2.80 17.99 -12.47
C GLN A 179 3.41 18.02 -13.88
N ASP A 180 4.73 17.91 -14.01
CA ASP A 180 5.44 17.96 -15.30
C ASP A 180 5.38 16.62 -16.05
N PHE A 181 4.88 15.56 -15.40
CA PHE A 181 4.62 14.29 -16.08
C PHE A 181 3.58 14.46 -17.18
N THR A 182 3.76 13.71 -18.27
CA THR A 182 2.65 13.49 -19.20
C THR A 182 1.61 12.56 -18.57
N ALA A 183 0.40 12.55 -19.14
CA ALA A 183 -0.66 11.63 -18.74
C ALA A 183 -0.22 10.15 -18.82
N ALA A 184 0.46 9.76 -19.90
CA ALA A 184 0.98 8.40 -20.06
C ALA A 184 2.14 8.13 -19.09
N GLY A 185 3.08 9.07 -18.99
CA GLY A 185 4.24 8.93 -18.12
C GLY A 185 3.86 8.78 -16.64
N SER A 186 2.78 9.42 -16.18
CA SER A 186 2.33 9.23 -14.79
C SER A 186 1.75 7.84 -14.55
N LEU A 187 1.00 7.28 -15.52
CA LEU A 187 0.52 5.90 -15.44
C LEU A 187 1.67 4.89 -15.46
N ASP A 188 2.67 5.11 -16.32
CA ASP A 188 3.86 4.27 -16.41
C ASP A 188 4.65 4.31 -15.10
N ALA A 189 4.82 5.49 -14.49
CA ALA A 189 5.47 5.63 -13.18
C ALA A 189 4.70 4.89 -12.08
N VAL A 190 3.37 5.00 -12.04
CA VAL A 190 2.53 4.26 -11.07
C VAL A 190 2.69 2.75 -11.27
N LYS A 191 2.59 2.25 -12.50
CA LYS A 191 2.75 0.83 -12.80
C LYS A 191 4.15 0.33 -12.43
N ALA A 192 5.20 1.07 -12.74
CA ALA A 192 6.56 0.70 -12.38
C ALA A 192 6.75 0.60 -10.86
N MET A 193 6.13 1.51 -10.09
CA MET A 193 6.21 1.51 -8.62
C MET A 193 5.41 0.37 -7.97
N ILE A 194 4.26 -0.01 -8.54
CA ILE A 194 3.35 -1.00 -7.94
C ILE A 194 3.58 -2.40 -8.51
N LEU A 195 3.70 -2.53 -9.83
CA LEU A 195 3.84 -3.81 -10.54
C LEU A 195 5.31 -4.18 -10.80
N GLY A 196 6.20 -3.20 -10.96
CA GLY A 196 7.59 -3.47 -11.32
C GLY A 196 7.72 -4.21 -12.65
N GLY A 197 8.90 -4.79 -12.91
CA GLY A 197 9.20 -5.48 -14.17
C GLY A 197 8.98 -7.00 -14.15
N ALA A 198 8.89 -7.63 -12.98
CA ALA A 198 8.77 -9.09 -12.87
C ALA A 198 7.30 -9.54 -12.93
N GLU A 199 7.00 -10.52 -13.77
CA GLU A 199 5.64 -11.07 -13.92
C GLU A 199 5.14 -11.83 -12.69
N SER A 200 6.06 -12.50 -11.98
CA SER A 200 5.77 -13.30 -10.78
C SER A 200 5.89 -12.51 -9.47
N GLY A 201 6.07 -11.19 -9.54
CA GLY A 201 6.34 -10.36 -8.38
C GLY A 201 5.57 -9.05 -8.43
N PHE A 202 6.06 -8.05 -7.69
CA PHE A 202 5.53 -6.70 -7.71
C PHE A 202 6.66 -5.67 -7.64
N GLY A 203 6.30 -4.41 -7.85
CA GLY A 203 7.17 -3.27 -7.56
C GLY A 203 7.32 -3.05 -6.06
N PRO A 204 8.15 -2.09 -5.64
CA PRO A 204 8.53 -1.92 -4.23
C PRO A 204 7.40 -1.47 -3.30
N LEU A 205 6.26 -1.04 -3.85
CA LEU A 205 5.11 -0.59 -3.07
C LEU A 205 4.15 -1.71 -2.66
N VAL A 206 4.30 -2.92 -3.22
CA VAL A 206 3.53 -4.08 -2.77
C VAL A 206 4.49 -5.04 -2.05
N ARG A 207 4.16 -5.34 -0.78
CA ARG A 207 5.03 -6.07 0.13
C ARG A 207 4.25 -7.10 0.92
N LYS A 208 4.95 -8.11 1.43
CA LYS A 208 4.45 -9.03 2.46
C LYS A 208 4.43 -8.30 3.79
N TYR A 209 3.37 -8.50 4.56
CA TYR A 209 3.24 -8.03 5.93
C TYR A 209 3.00 -9.24 6.83
N TYR A 210 3.96 -9.55 7.70
CA TYR A 210 3.84 -10.62 8.68
C TYR A 210 3.28 -10.04 9.97
N VAL A 211 1.95 -10.02 10.06
CA VAL A 211 1.26 -9.42 11.20
C VAL A 211 1.04 -10.44 12.30
N ASP A 212 1.36 -10.06 13.53
CA ASP A 212 0.97 -10.81 14.72
C ASP A 212 -0.51 -10.60 15.03
N THR A 213 -1.35 -11.51 14.54
CA THR A 213 -2.82 -11.45 14.68
C THR A 213 -3.30 -11.71 16.10
N THR A 214 -2.40 -12.04 17.04
CA THR A 214 -2.74 -12.14 18.47
C THR A 214 -2.72 -10.79 19.18
N LYS A 215 -2.18 -9.75 18.52
CA LYS A 215 -2.01 -8.42 19.10
C LYS A 215 -2.90 -7.38 18.41
N ALA A 216 -3.33 -6.40 19.19
CA ALA A 216 -3.92 -5.19 18.66
C ALA A 216 -2.83 -4.32 18.02
N PHE A 217 -3.21 -3.52 17.02
CA PHE A 217 -2.35 -2.44 16.55
C PHE A 217 -2.05 -1.47 17.71
N PRO A 218 -0.80 -0.97 17.83
CA PRO A 218 -0.49 0.09 18.77
C PRO A 218 -1.42 1.29 18.57
N LYS A 219 -1.76 1.95 19.68
CA LYS A 219 -2.60 3.14 19.65
C LYS A 219 -1.95 4.22 18.77
N ILE A 220 -2.76 4.82 17.90
CA ILE A 220 -2.35 6.00 17.14
C ILE A 220 -2.29 7.19 18.09
N THR A 221 -1.12 7.81 18.19
CA THR A 221 -0.95 9.10 18.86
C THR A 221 -1.08 10.19 17.81
N ARG A 222 -2.16 10.96 17.87
CA ARG A 222 -2.36 12.14 17.00
C ARG A 222 -1.73 13.36 17.67
N VAL A 223 -1.04 14.19 16.88
CA VAL A 223 -0.68 15.57 17.24
C VAL A 223 -1.66 16.54 16.62
#